data_AF-R8W2A7-F1
#
_entry.id   AF-R8W2A7-F1
#
_cell.length_a   1.000
_cell.length_b   1.000
_cell.length_c   1.000
_cell.angle_alpha   90.00
_cell.angle_beta   90.00
_cell.angle_gamma   90.00
#
_symmetry.space_group_name_H-M   'P 1'
#
loop_
_entity.id
_entity.type
_entity.pdbx_description
1 polymer ?
#
loop_
_entity_poly.entity_id
_entity_poly.type
_entity_poly.pdbx_seq_one_letter_code
_entity_poly.pdbx_strand_id
1 'polypeptide(L)'
;MIELKIQLDDIDYSGIAELAMPVVKEKLGENGGFFGGLIGNHVPESALNGAFNGFLKFLSPEQRDDIALSLINKYEDKIVKLLQNTASDKGVKITVKSLSANKADKKETL
;
A
#
# COMPACT_ATOMS: atom_id res chain seq x y z
N MET A 1 -24.81 11.01 -5.04
CA MET A 1 -23.41 10.55 -4.88
C MET A 1 -23.40 9.58 -3.71
N ILE A 2 -22.80 8.41 -3.86
CA ILE A 2 -22.73 7.39 -2.80
C ILE A 2 -21.28 7.37 -2.30
N GLU A 3 -21.11 7.32 -0.99
CA GLU A 3 -19.80 7.19 -0.33
C GLU A 3 -19.62 5.75 0.17
N LEU A 4 -18.48 5.15 -0.16
CA LEU A 4 -18.13 3.78 0.20
C LEU A 4 -16.97 3.82 1.18
N LYS A 5 -17.15 3.23 2.36
CA LYS A 5 -16.07 3.02 3.33
C LYS A 5 -15.66 1.55 3.30
N ILE A 6 -14.43 1.28 2.91
CA ILE A 6 -13.87 -0.07 2.85
C ILE A 6 -12.82 -0.19 3.95
N GLN A 7 -12.97 -1.19 4.81
CA GLN A 7 -11.94 -1.59 5.76
C GLN A 7 -11.22 -2.81 5.19
N LEU A 8 -9.90 -2.73 5.16
CA LEU A 8 -9.03 -3.82 4.72
C LEU A 8 -8.36 -4.39 5.97
N ASP A 9 -8.42 -5.70 6.10
CA ASP A 9 -7.72 -6.47 7.14
C ASP A 9 -7.00 -7.65 6.46
N ASP A 10 -6.03 -8.26 7.15
CA ASP A 10 -5.26 -9.43 6.70
C ASP A 10 -4.71 -9.29 5.26
N ILE A 11 -4.05 -8.16 4.99
CA ILE A 11 -3.48 -7.87 3.68
C ILE A 11 -2.30 -8.82 3.40
N ASP A 12 -2.32 -9.55 2.28
CA ASP A 12 -1.19 -10.36 1.83
C ASP A 12 -0.05 -9.48 1.30
N TYR A 13 0.74 -8.96 2.22
CA TYR A 13 1.92 -8.16 1.93
C TYR A 13 2.97 -8.94 1.12
N SER A 14 3.00 -10.27 1.22
CA SER A 14 3.96 -11.10 0.50
C SER A 14 3.61 -11.20 -1.00
N GLY A 15 2.32 -11.21 -1.35
CA GLY A 15 1.87 -11.10 -2.74
C GLY A 15 2.02 -9.70 -3.34
N ILE A 16 1.97 -8.66 -2.51
CA ILE A 16 2.15 -7.25 -2.94
C ILE A 16 3.63 -6.89 -3.13
N ALA A 17 4.54 -7.74 -2.62
CA ALA A 17 5.99 -7.54 -2.62
C ALA A 17 6.57 -7.11 -3.97
N GLU A 18 6.22 -7.83 -5.04
CA GLU A 18 6.75 -7.57 -6.38
C GLU A 18 6.22 -6.25 -6.96
N LEU A 19 4.97 -5.89 -6.63
CA LEU A 19 4.35 -4.63 -7.04
C LEU A 19 4.89 -3.43 -6.25
N ALA A 20 5.36 -3.67 -5.03
CA ALA A 20 5.88 -2.65 -4.12
C ALA A 20 7.36 -2.29 -4.37
N MET A 21 8.13 -3.16 -5.05
CA MET A 21 9.55 -2.95 -5.34
C MET A 21 9.88 -1.59 -5.98
N PRO A 22 9.14 -1.08 -6.98
CA PRO A 22 9.44 0.23 -7.58
C PRO A 22 9.30 1.37 -6.58
N VAL A 23 8.30 1.30 -5.70
CA VAL A 23 8.05 2.33 -4.68
C VAL A 23 9.12 2.28 -3.59
N VAL A 24 9.52 1.07 -3.18
CA VAL A 24 10.61 0.91 -2.23
C VAL A 24 11.93 1.40 -2.83
N LYS A 25 12.27 1.07 -4.08
CA LYS A 25 13.49 1.56 -4.75
C LYS A 25 13.53 3.08 -4.93
N GLU A 26 12.42 3.68 -5.34
CA GLU A 26 12.29 5.14 -5.46
C GLU A 26 12.55 5.83 -4.11
N LYS A 27 11.98 5.27 -3.03
CA LYS A 27 12.14 5.81 -1.68
C LYS A 27 13.47 5.46 -1.00
N LEU A 28 14.21 4.47 -1.52
CA LEU A 28 15.59 4.16 -1.13
C LEU A 28 16.62 5.10 -1.78
N GLY A 29 16.35 5.58 -2.99
CA GLY A 29 17.21 6.55 -3.67
C GLY A 29 17.12 7.97 -3.09
N GLU A 30 16.02 8.29 -2.42
CA GLU A 30 15.79 9.56 -1.74
C GLU A 30 16.33 9.50 -0.30
N ASN A 31 17.63 9.78 -0.13
CA ASN A 31 18.22 10.05 1.19
C ASN A 31 17.49 11.24 1.86
N GLY A 32 16.51 10.95 2.73
CA GLY A 32 15.82 11.96 3.55
C GLY A 32 14.30 11.89 3.59
N GLY A 33 13.64 11.02 2.80
CA GLY A 33 12.18 10.85 2.86
C GLY A 33 11.70 10.08 4.11
N PHE A 34 10.39 10.12 4.40
CA PHE A 34 9.74 9.38 5.50
C PHE A 34 10.19 7.91 5.62
N PHE A 35 10.50 7.28 4.49
CA PHE A 35 10.97 5.89 4.42
C PHE A 35 12.49 5.73 4.54
N GLY A 36 13.29 6.74 4.20
CA GLY A 36 14.74 6.74 4.42
C GLY A 36 15.10 6.66 5.91
N GLY A 37 14.33 7.34 6.77
CA GLY A 37 14.47 7.25 8.24
C GLY A 37 14.00 5.92 8.83
N LEU A 38 13.03 5.26 8.22
CA LEU A 38 12.53 3.94 8.65
C LEU A 38 13.47 2.80 8.23
N ILE A 39 14.05 2.89 7.04
CA ILE A 39 14.95 1.87 6.49
C ILE A 39 16.35 1.99 7.13
N GLY A 40 16.88 3.21 7.25
CA GLY A 40 18.22 3.46 7.79
C GLY A 40 18.44 2.99 9.25
N ASN A 41 17.36 2.79 10.01
CA ASN A 41 17.43 2.34 11.41
C ASN A 41 17.08 0.85 11.62
N HIS A 42 16.43 0.19 10.65
CA HIS A 42 15.80 -1.12 10.90
C HIS A 42 16.06 -2.18 9.84
N VAL A 43 16.65 -1.83 8.70
CA VAL A 43 16.80 -2.77 7.58
C VAL A 43 18.28 -2.84 7.15
N PRO A 44 18.91 -4.03 7.23
CA PRO A 44 20.27 -4.19 6.74
C PRO A 44 20.33 -3.99 5.22
N GLU A 45 21.37 -3.32 4.75
CA GLU A 45 21.60 -3.02 3.32
C GLU A 45 21.64 -4.29 2.44
N SER A 46 22.05 -5.43 3.02
CA SER A 46 22.01 -6.75 2.37
C SER A 46 20.59 -7.30 2.16
N ALA A 47 19.62 -6.92 2.99
CA ALA A 47 18.21 -7.30 2.85
C ALA A 47 17.48 -6.46 1.79
N LEU A 48 18.02 -5.28 1.44
CA LEU A 48 17.53 -4.46 0.33
C LEU A 48 17.96 -5.01 -1.04
N ASN A 49 19.10 -5.69 -1.08
CA ASN A 49 19.64 -6.37 -2.27
C ASN A 49 19.15 -7.82 -2.40
N GLY A 50 18.64 -8.41 -1.31
CA GLY A 50 17.97 -9.72 -1.28
C GLY A 50 16.47 -9.64 -1.51
N ALA A 51 15.84 -10.78 -1.80
CA ALA A 51 14.41 -10.89 -2.11
C ALA A 51 13.51 -10.05 -1.17
N PHE A 52 12.59 -9.28 -1.74
CA PHE A 52 11.71 -8.32 -1.06
C PHE A 52 10.90 -8.92 0.12
N ASN A 53 10.63 -10.22 0.10
CA ASN A 53 10.02 -10.96 1.20
C ASN A 53 10.88 -10.96 2.48
N GLY A 54 12.21 -10.86 2.34
CA GLY A 54 13.12 -10.65 3.46
C GLY A 54 12.97 -9.25 4.04
N PHE A 55 12.91 -8.22 3.19
CA PHE A 55 12.70 -6.84 3.59
C PHE A 55 11.39 -6.63 4.38
N LEU A 56 10.26 -7.13 3.88
CA LEU A 56 8.97 -6.98 4.55
C LEU A 56 8.93 -7.62 5.95
N LYS A 57 9.69 -8.71 6.17
CA LYS A 57 9.79 -9.37 7.47
C LYS A 57 10.46 -8.50 8.54
N PHE A 58 11.35 -7.58 8.14
CA PHE A 58 11.99 -6.65 9.08
C PHE A 58 11.13 -5.43 9.41
N LEU A 59 10.05 -5.20 8.66
CA LEU A 59 9.14 -4.08 8.91
C LEU A 59 8.16 -4.39 10.04
N SER A 60 7.95 -3.42 10.91
CA SER A 60 6.87 -3.43 11.89
C SER A 60 5.49 -3.43 11.20
N PRO A 61 4.41 -3.84 11.88
CA PRO A 61 3.05 -3.76 11.32
C PRO A 61 2.71 -2.35 10.81
N GLU A 62 3.04 -1.31 11.58
CA GLU A 62 2.77 0.09 11.20
C GLU A 62 3.52 0.51 9.92
N GLN A 63 4.77 0.06 9.76
CA GLN A 63 5.55 0.33 8.55
C GLN A 63 4.95 -0.36 7.32
N ARG A 64 4.41 -1.57 7.48
CA ARG A 64 3.72 -2.29 6.40
C ARG A 64 2.45 -1.56 5.99
N ASP A 65 1.67 -1.10 6.97
CA ASP A 65 0.46 -0.30 6.71
C ASP A 65 0.81 0.99 5.96
N ASP A 66 1.86 1.70 6.36
CA ASP A 66 2.29 2.94 5.67
C ASP A 66 2.73 2.71 4.22
N ILE A 67 3.35 1.56 3.93
CA ILE A 67 3.68 1.14 2.56
C ILE A 67 2.39 0.84 1.79
N ALA A 68 1.46 0.06 2.36
CA ALA A 68 0.20 -0.25 1.69
C ALA A 68 -0.61 1.01 1.37
N LEU A 69 -0.73 1.93 2.32
CA LEU A 69 -1.40 3.23 2.11
C LEU A 69 -0.73 4.02 0.98
N SER A 70 0.60 4.07 0.98
CA SER A 70 1.36 4.72 -0.11
C SER A 70 1.10 4.08 -1.46
N LEU A 71 1.05 2.74 -1.53
CA LEU A 71 0.82 2.01 -2.78
C LEU A 71 -0.58 2.21 -3.31
N ILE A 72 -1.61 2.12 -2.45
CA ILE A 72 -3.00 2.33 -2.84
C ILE A 72 -3.17 3.75 -3.42
N ASN A 73 -2.64 4.75 -2.73
CA ASN A 73 -2.74 6.14 -3.20
C ASN A 73 -1.91 6.38 -4.46
N LYS A 74 -0.72 5.77 -4.59
CA LYS A 74 0.10 5.91 -5.81
C LYS A 74 -0.53 5.23 -7.04
N TYR A 75 -1.20 4.11 -6.83
CA TYR A 75 -1.82 3.32 -7.90
C TYR A 75 -3.35 3.50 -7.98
N GLU A 76 -3.86 4.62 -7.47
CA GLU A 76 -5.30 4.94 -7.41
C GLU A 76 -5.98 4.68 -8.76
N ASP A 77 -5.45 5.23 -9.85
CA ASP A 77 -6.00 5.08 -11.20
C ASP A 77 -6.18 3.62 -11.64
N LYS A 78 -5.22 2.76 -11.27
CA LYS A 78 -5.28 1.33 -11.62
C LYS A 78 -6.38 0.63 -10.84
N ILE A 79 -6.51 0.94 -9.55
CA ILE A 79 -7.53 0.38 -8.67
C ILE A 79 -8.92 0.88 -9.10
N VAL A 80 -9.06 2.16 -9.42
CA VAL A 80 -10.29 2.74 -9.98
C VAL A 80 -10.70 2.04 -11.26
N LYS A 81 -9.78 1.83 -12.20
CA LYS A 81 -10.06 1.08 -13.44
C LYS A 81 -10.50 -0.35 -13.14
N LEU A 82 -9.82 -1.04 -12.22
CA LEU A 82 -10.20 -2.40 -11.81
C LEU A 82 -11.62 -2.46 -11.26
N LEU A 83 -11.99 -1.54 -10.35
CA LEU A 83 -13.34 -1.48 -9.78
C LEU A 83 -14.40 -1.24 -10.84
N GLN A 84 -14.18 -0.28 -11.73
CA GLN A 84 -15.13 0.05 -12.79
C GLN A 84 -15.29 -1.08 -13.81
N ASN A 85 -14.18 -1.72 -14.22
CA ASN A 85 -14.21 -2.86 -15.13
C ASN A 85 -14.94 -4.04 -14.50
N THR A 86 -14.62 -4.37 -13.25
CA THR A 86 -15.26 -5.47 -12.52
C THR A 86 -16.77 -5.25 -12.38
N ALA A 87 -17.20 -4.02 -12.07
CA ALA A 87 -18.62 -3.69 -12.02
C ALA A 87 -19.29 -3.81 -13.40
N SER A 88 -18.62 -3.30 -14.44
CA SER A 88 -19.13 -3.36 -15.83
C SER A 88 -19.27 -4.80 -16.32
N ASP A 89 -18.34 -5.68 -15.99
CA ASP A 89 -18.38 -7.11 -16.30
C ASP A 89 -19.57 -7.82 -15.62
N LYS A 90 -20.09 -7.23 -14.53
CA LYS A 90 -21.32 -7.66 -13.85
C LYS A 90 -22.57 -6.91 -14.32
N GLY A 91 -22.48 -6.11 -15.38
CA GLY A 91 -23.59 -5.34 -15.95
C GLY A 91 -23.92 -4.06 -15.18
N VAL A 92 -23.06 -3.64 -14.25
CA VAL A 92 -23.26 -2.45 -13.41
C VAL A 92 -22.30 -1.35 -13.84
N LYS A 93 -22.83 -0.22 -14.30
CA LYS A 93 -22.02 0.96 -14.62
C LYS A 93 -21.80 1.82 -13.37
N ILE A 94 -20.55 1.94 -12.94
CA ILE A 94 -20.15 2.86 -11.86
C ILE A 94 -19.11 3.86 -12.37
N THR A 95 -19.02 5.01 -11.69
CA THR A 95 -17.94 5.97 -11.85
C THR A 95 -17.35 6.25 -10.47
N VAL A 96 -16.07 5.91 -10.29
CA VAL A 96 -15.35 6.22 -9.05
C VAL A 96 -14.72 7.60 -9.23
N LYS A 97 -15.17 8.58 -8.45
CA LYS A 97 -14.70 9.98 -8.56
C LYS A 97 -13.37 10.22 -7.84
N SER A 98 -13.11 9.47 -6.78
CA SER A 98 -11.91 9.57 -5.96
C SER A 98 -11.76 8.29 -5.16
N LEU A 99 -10.52 7.85 -4.94
CA LEU A 99 -10.17 6.78 -4.02
C LEU A 99 -8.98 7.25 -3.19
N SER A 100 -9.11 7.19 -1.87
CA SER A 100 -8.00 7.46 -0.97
C SER A 100 -7.97 6.44 0.15
N ALA A 101 -6.76 6.05 0.54
CA ALA A 101 -6.51 5.20 1.68
C ALA A 101 -5.87 6.01 2.79
N ASN A 102 -6.43 5.89 4.00
CA ASN A 102 -5.97 6.55 5.21
C ASN A 102 -5.91 5.52 6.34
N LYS A 103 -5.06 5.75 7.36
CA LYS A 103 -5.11 4.95 8.59
C LYS A 103 -6.52 5.01 9.14
N ALA A 104 -7.08 3.85 9.49
CA ALA A 104 -8.35 3.82 10.18
C ALA A 104 -8.15 4.45 11.57
N ASP A 105 -8.99 5.42 11.94
CA ASP A 105 -9.08 5.84 13.33
C ASP A 105 -9.43 4.60 14.16
N LYS A 106 -8.54 4.18 15.06
CA LYS A 106 -8.87 3.27 16.16
C LYS A 106 -9.83 4.01 17.09
N LYS A 107 -11.08 4.20 16.68
CA LYS A 107 -12.15 4.45 17.65
C LYS A 107 -12.37 3.14 18.36
N GLU A 108 -12.06 3.15 19.65
CA GLU A 108 -12.31 2.11 20.62
C GLU A 108 -13.63 1.41 20.29
N THR A 109 -13.54 0.11 20.04
CA THR A 109 -14.67 -0.79 20.10
C THR A 109 -15.19 -0.69 21.53
N LEU A 110 -16.33 -0.02 21.70
CA LEU A 110 -17.11 -0.01 22.94
C LEU A 110 -17.53 -1.44 23.33
#